data_AF-A0A0U0W1V9-F1
#
_entry.id   AF-A0A0U0W1V9-F1
#
_cell.length_a   1.000
_cell.length_b   1.000
_cell.length_c   1.000
_cell.angle_alpha   90.00
_cell.angle_beta   90.00
_cell.angle_gamma   90.00
#
_symmetry.space_group_name_H-M   'P 1'
#
loop_
_entity.id
_entity.type
_entity.pdbx_description
1 polymer ?
#
loop_
_entity_poly.entity_id
_entity_poly.type
_entity_poly.pdbx_seq_one_letter_code
_entity_poly.pdbx_strand_id
1 'polypeptide(L)'
;MFARQPVSAGVLVGYAADLALADPRRATRGHVHRLIRSGRSLFTAHTNADSACPGVSDALAGALGLTVEGVLEPVTAAADLDKWVIYVPRESAAAVQAAVFEAGAGHIGDYSHCSWSVSGIGQFLPHEGASPAVGSVGTVERVDEDRFEVIAPARIRGAVLAAMRAAHPYEEPAFDIFALLPPPADTGLGRIGTLAEPEPLRAFVFRVCAALPQTSWGVRAAGDPDALVSRVAVCGGAGDSLLSAAAATDAQVYVTADLRHHPADEHRRASNLALIDVAHWASEFPWCEQAAGVLRARFGASLPVRVCTIRTDPWNMGRHGDT
;
A
#
# COMPACT_ATOMS: atom_id res chain seq x y z
N MET A 1 24.31 -19.02 -42.53
CA MET A 1 25.21 -20.04 -41.97
C MET A 1 25.54 -19.60 -40.56
N PHE A 2 25.16 -20.43 -39.58
CA PHE A 2 25.39 -20.45 -38.12
C PHE A 2 26.09 -19.25 -37.45
N ALA A 3 25.54 -18.66 -36.38
CA ALA A 3 25.30 -19.37 -35.12
C ALA A 3 23.97 -18.99 -34.45
N ARG A 4 23.18 -20.01 -34.08
CA ARG A 4 22.17 -19.89 -33.02
C ARG A 4 22.95 -19.65 -31.73
N GLN A 5 22.94 -18.43 -31.22
CA GLN A 5 23.29 -18.21 -29.82
C GLN A 5 22.28 -18.97 -28.94
N PRO A 6 22.72 -19.63 -27.86
CA PRO A 6 21.81 -20.27 -26.94
C PRO A 6 20.85 -19.21 -26.40
N VAL A 7 19.55 -19.45 -26.55
CA VAL A 7 18.52 -18.57 -26.01
C VAL A 7 18.59 -18.72 -24.50
N SER A 8 19.29 -17.82 -23.81
CA SER A 8 19.29 -17.79 -22.35
C SER A 8 17.84 -17.56 -21.89
N ALA A 9 17.32 -18.45 -21.05
CA ALA A 9 16.08 -18.21 -20.35
C ALA A 9 16.18 -16.85 -19.63
N GLY A 10 15.18 -15.99 -19.80
CA GLY A 10 15.19 -14.63 -19.27
C GLY A 10 13.81 -14.25 -18.78
N VAL A 11 13.76 -13.45 -17.72
CA VAL A 11 12.53 -12.87 -17.17
C VAL A 11 12.49 -11.40 -17.58
N LEU A 12 11.40 -11.00 -18.23
CA LEU A 12 11.07 -9.60 -18.42
C LEU A 12 10.24 -9.14 -17.22
N VAL A 13 10.64 -8.06 -16.56
CA VAL A 13 9.82 -7.37 -15.56
C VAL A 13 9.20 -6.16 -16.24
N GLY A 14 7.87 -6.16 -16.34
CA GLY A 14 7.10 -5.09 -16.96
C GLY A 14 6.40 -4.24 -15.91
N TYR A 15 6.36 -2.93 -16.18
CA TYR A 15 5.52 -1.94 -15.52
C TYR A 15 4.48 -1.48 -16.54
N ALA A 16 3.22 -1.30 -16.13
CA ALA A 16 1.98 -1.36 -16.93
C ALA A 16 1.45 -2.78 -17.23
N ALA A 17 0.21 -3.03 -16.83
CA ALA A 17 -0.50 -4.31 -17.02
C ALA A 17 -1.05 -4.53 -18.44
N ASP A 18 -0.76 -3.63 -19.38
CA ASP A 18 -1.30 -3.67 -20.74
C ASP A 18 -0.56 -4.63 -21.67
N LEU A 19 -0.45 -5.89 -21.25
CA LEU A 19 -0.85 -6.97 -22.14
C LEU A 19 -2.36 -7.10 -22.01
N ALA A 20 -3.12 -6.17 -22.60
CA ALA A 20 -4.57 -6.30 -22.66
C ALA A 20 -4.92 -7.68 -23.24
N LEU A 21 -5.34 -8.58 -22.35
CA LEU A 21 -5.90 -9.90 -22.61
C LEU A 21 -7.34 -9.80 -23.20
N ALA A 22 -7.68 -8.66 -23.80
CA ALA A 22 -9.04 -8.28 -24.16
C ALA A 22 -9.16 -7.78 -25.61
N ASP A 23 -8.54 -8.46 -26.58
CA ASP A 23 -9.08 -8.57 -27.95
C ASP A 23 -8.36 -9.71 -28.72
N PRO A 24 -9.05 -10.81 -29.09
CA PRO A 24 -8.46 -11.89 -29.88
C PRO A 24 -7.99 -11.51 -31.30
N ARG A 25 -8.17 -10.26 -31.77
CA ARG A 25 -7.89 -9.85 -33.17
C ARG A 25 -6.75 -8.84 -33.40
N ARG A 26 -6.01 -8.37 -32.39
CA ARG A 26 -4.91 -7.38 -32.58
C ARG A 26 -3.56 -7.80 -31.99
N ALA A 27 -2.49 -7.06 -32.37
CA ALA A 27 -1.04 -7.31 -32.27
C ALA A 27 -0.46 -8.06 -31.05
N THR A 28 -1.19 -8.12 -29.93
CA THR A 28 -0.83 -8.79 -28.66
C THR A 28 -0.49 -10.29 -28.83
N ARG A 29 -1.12 -11.01 -29.78
CA ARG A 29 -0.77 -12.42 -30.08
C ARG A 29 0.70 -12.59 -30.49
N GLY A 30 1.27 -11.62 -31.19
CA GLY A 30 2.65 -11.69 -31.68
C GLY A 30 3.68 -11.67 -30.55
N HIS A 31 3.44 -10.86 -29.52
CA HIS A 31 4.35 -10.73 -28.37
C HIS A 31 4.29 -11.92 -27.43
N VAL A 32 3.08 -12.35 -27.05
CA VAL A 32 2.89 -13.53 -26.19
C VAL A 32 3.48 -14.79 -26.84
N HIS A 33 3.19 -15.00 -28.12
CA HIS A 33 3.74 -16.14 -28.86
C HIS A 33 5.27 -16.06 -29.01
N ARG A 34 5.85 -14.86 -29.13
CA ARG A 34 7.31 -14.68 -29.14
C ARG A 34 7.93 -14.98 -27.77
N LEU A 35 7.29 -14.59 -26.67
CA LEU A 35 7.73 -14.95 -25.31
C LEU A 35 7.72 -16.47 -25.12
N ILE A 36 6.60 -17.12 -25.43
CA ILE A 36 6.46 -18.60 -25.35
C ILE A 36 7.52 -19.30 -26.22
N ARG A 37 7.63 -18.94 -27.50
CA ARG A 37 8.60 -19.56 -28.42
C ARG A 37 10.06 -19.34 -28.03
N SER A 38 10.34 -18.27 -27.29
CA SER A 38 11.70 -17.99 -26.83
C SER A 38 11.98 -18.44 -25.40
N GLY A 39 11.04 -19.12 -24.74
CA GLY A 39 11.21 -19.60 -23.37
C GLY A 39 11.42 -18.47 -22.36
N ARG A 40 10.82 -17.29 -22.59
CA ARG A 40 10.94 -16.13 -21.70
C ARG A 40 9.68 -15.97 -20.86
N SER A 41 9.87 -15.63 -19.60
CA SER A 41 8.78 -15.30 -18.67
C SER A 41 8.56 -13.79 -18.64
N LEU A 42 7.31 -13.39 -18.38
CA LEU A 42 6.96 -12.01 -18.07
C LEU A 42 6.40 -11.96 -16.65
N PHE A 43 6.98 -11.12 -15.82
CA PHE A 43 6.49 -10.77 -14.50
C PHE A 43 5.99 -9.32 -14.53
N THR A 44 4.79 -9.09 -14.05
CA THR A 44 4.16 -7.77 -14.09
C THR A 44 4.12 -7.19 -12.69
N ALA A 45 4.76 -6.03 -12.51
CA ALA A 45 4.56 -5.18 -11.34
C ALA A 45 3.73 -3.97 -11.81
N HIS A 46 2.70 -3.61 -11.06
CA HIS A 46 1.75 -2.56 -11.45
C HIS A 46 1.44 -1.70 -10.22
N THR A 47 0.19 -1.70 -9.76
CA THR A 47 -0.24 -1.00 -8.54
C THR A 47 0.50 -1.43 -7.28
N ASN A 48 1.02 -2.67 -7.24
CA ASN A 48 1.91 -3.10 -6.17
C ASN A 48 3.28 -2.39 -6.19
N ALA A 49 3.80 -2.02 -7.36
CA ALA A 49 4.99 -1.18 -7.49
C ALA A 49 4.69 0.29 -7.17
N ASP A 50 3.50 0.79 -7.49
CA ASP A 50 3.06 2.13 -7.10
C ASP A 50 3.01 2.30 -5.59
N SER A 51 2.50 1.27 -4.90
CA SER A 51 2.29 1.29 -3.46
C SER A 51 3.52 0.86 -2.65
N ALA A 52 4.55 0.30 -3.29
CA ALA A 52 5.73 -0.24 -2.60
C ALA A 52 6.60 0.86 -1.96
N CYS A 53 7.45 0.48 -1.01
CA CYS A 53 8.53 1.31 -0.47
C CYS A 53 9.87 0.56 -0.60
N PRO A 54 10.80 0.98 -1.47
CA PRO A 54 10.65 2.05 -2.45
C PRO A 54 9.81 1.61 -3.68
N GLY A 55 8.97 2.49 -4.19
CA GLY A 55 8.04 2.30 -5.31
C GLY A 55 8.20 3.32 -6.42
N VAL A 56 7.22 3.39 -7.33
CA VAL A 56 7.26 4.27 -8.53
C VAL A 56 7.36 5.74 -8.14
N SER A 57 6.55 6.15 -7.17
CA SER A 57 6.55 7.54 -6.68
C SER A 57 7.83 7.91 -5.93
N ASP A 58 8.54 6.95 -5.31
CA ASP A 58 9.87 7.19 -4.73
C ASP A 58 10.92 7.43 -5.83
N ALA A 59 10.86 6.66 -6.93
CA ALA A 59 11.77 6.86 -8.05
C ALA A 59 11.53 8.21 -8.75
N LEU A 60 10.26 8.61 -8.90
CA LEU A 60 9.90 9.94 -9.40
C LEU A 60 10.39 11.04 -8.45
N ALA A 61 10.15 10.91 -7.14
CA ALA A 61 10.64 11.86 -6.15
C ALA A 61 12.17 12.00 -6.18
N GLY A 62 12.89 10.86 -6.26
CA GLY A 62 14.34 10.82 -6.37
C GLY A 62 14.86 11.47 -7.65
N ALA A 63 14.20 11.25 -8.79
CA ALA A 63 14.55 11.90 -10.05
C ALA A 63 14.40 13.44 -9.98
N LEU A 64 13.39 13.92 -9.24
CA LEU A 64 13.14 15.35 -9.03
C LEU A 64 14.02 15.97 -7.93
N GLY A 65 14.83 15.17 -7.22
CA GLY A 65 15.69 15.62 -6.13
C GLY A 65 14.92 15.94 -4.83
N LEU A 66 13.79 15.29 -4.61
CA LEU A 66 12.99 15.44 -3.40
C LEU A 66 13.48 14.50 -2.29
N THR A 67 13.45 14.98 -1.05
CA THR A 67 13.54 14.13 0.13
C THR A 67 12.13 13.68 0.50
N VAL A 68 11.85 12.38 0.42
CA VAL A 68 10.52 11.83 0.74
C VAL A 68 10.27 11.91 2.24
N GLU A 69 9.16 12.51 2.63
CA GLU A 69 8.73 12.68 4.04
C GLU A 69 7.55 11.78 4.41
N GLY A 70 6.81 11.28 3.41
CA GLY A 70 5.68 10.38 3.64
C GLY A 70 4.94 9.96 2.38
N VAL A 71 3.97 9.08 2.58
CA VAL A 71 3.05 8.59 1.56
C VAL A 71 1.89 9.56 1.40
N LEU A 72 1.51 9.87 0.15
CA LEU A 72 0.42 10.80 -0.13
C LEU A 72 -0.95 10.19 0.21
N GLU A 73 -1.20 8.96 -0.23
CA GLU A 73 -2.40 8.19 0.09
C GLU A 73 -1.98 6.79 0.60
N PRO A 74 -1.86 6.60 1.92
CA PRO A 74 -1.45 5.33 2.51
C PRO A 74 -2.41 4.19 2.17
N VAL A 75 -1.88 2.99 1.93
CA VAL A 75 -2.73 1.79 1.86
C VAL A 75 -3.38 1.62 3.24
N THR A 76 -4.71 1.66 3.27
CA THR A 76 -5.45 1.24 4.45
C THR A 76 -5.37 -0.28 4.53
N ALA A 77 -4.41 -0.79 5.31
CA ALA A 77 -4.36 -2.21 5.59
C ALA A 77 -5.61 -2.60 6.40
N ALA A 78 -6.30 -3.65 5.95
CA ALA A 78 -7.41 -4.21 6.71
C ALA A 78 -6.89 -4.69 8.06
N ALA A 79 -7.68 -4.50 9.13
CA ALA A 79 -7.39 -5.10 10.42
C ALA A 79 -7.31 -6.62 10.27
N ASP A 80 -6.09 -7.16 10.32
CA ASP A 80 -5.82 -8.59 10.22
C ASP A 80 -5.64 -9.24 11.59
N LEU A 81 -5.65 -8.43 12.65
CA LEU A 81 -5.53 -8.82 14.05
C LEU A 81 -6.70 -8.28 14.87
N ASP A 82 -7.15 -9.10 15.81
CA ASP A 82 -8.11 -8.76 16.85
C ASP A 82 -7.45 -8.84 18.23
N LYS A 83 -7.80 -7.90 19.10
CA LYS A 83 -7.59 -8.01 20.54
C LYS A 83 -8.87 -8.56 21.16
N TRP A 84 -8.75 -9.71 21.80
CA TRP A 84 -9.79 -10.33 22.57
C TRP A 84 -9.63 -9.95 24.03
N VAL A 85 -10.73 -9.57 24.68
CA VAL A 85 -10.81 -9.33 26.13
C VAL A 85 -11.86 -10.28 26.66
N ILE A 86 -11.46 -11.19 27.55
CA ILE A 86 -12.32 -12.27 28.05
C ILE A 86 -12.37 -12.17 29.58
N TYR A 87 -13.58 -12.21 30.14
CA TYR A 87 -13.83 -12.18 31.58
C TYR A 87 -14.23 -13.57 32.03
N VAL A 88 -13.53 -14.12 33.03
CA VAL A 88 -13.69 -15.51 33.46
C VAL A 88 -13.49 -15.64 34.96
N PRO A 89 -14.23 -16.51 35.68
CA PRO A 89 -13.91 -16.84 37.07
C PRO A 89 -12.45 -17.24 37.24
N ARG A 90 -11.80 -16.74 38.30
CA ARG A 90 -10.36 -16.96 38.55
C ARG A 90 -9.96 -18.44 38.50
N GLU A 91 -10.81 -19.31 39.02
CA GLU A 91 -10.61 -20.76 39.06
C GLU A 91 -10.67 -21.45 37.68
N SER A 92 -11.31 -20.83 36.69
CA SER A 92 -11.38 -21.33 35.31
C SER A 92 -10.43 -20.61 34.34
N ALA A 93 -9.75 -19.54 34.77
CA ALA A 93 -8.95 -18.68 33.90
C ALA A 93 -7.85 -19.43 33.13
N ALA A 94 -7.12 -20.34 33.80
CA ALA A 94 -6.06 -21.12 33.18
C ALA A 94 -6.58 -22.05 32.08
N ALA A 95 -7.75 -22.67 32.27
CA ALA A 95 -8.34 -23.58 31.30
C ALA A 95 -8.80 -22.83 30.04
N VAL A 96 -9.45 -21.67 30.22
CA VAL A 96 -9.91 -20.84 29.10
C VAL A 96 -8.71 -20.26 28.33
N GLN A 97 -7.66 -19.80 29.02
CA GLN A 97 -6.43 -19.32 28.37
C GLN A 97 -5.77 -20.41 27.52
N ALA A 98 -5.60 -21.62 28.07
CA ALA A 98 -5.05 -22.74 27.33
C ALA A 98 -5.87 -23.05 26.06
N ALA A 99 -7.21 -23.07 26.17
CA ALA A 99 -8.08 -23.35 25.03
C ALA A 99 -7.95 -22.31 23.90
N VAL A 100 -7.86 -21.01 24.23
CA VAL A 100 -7.68 -19.98 23.19
C VAL A 100 -6.29 -20.00 22.58
N PHE A 101 -5.25 -20.37 23.34
CA PHE A 101 -3.90 -20.52 22.82
C PHE A 101 -3.79 -21.70 21.84
N GLU A 102 -4.39 -22.84 22.17
CA GLU A 102 -4.49 -24.00 21.26
C GLU A 102 -5.27 -23.67 19.98
N ALA A 103 -6.24 -22.75 20.06
CA ALA A 103 -6.94 -22.23 18.88
C ALA A 103 -6.09 -21.28 18.01
N GLY A 104 -4.88 -20.94 18.44
CA GLY A 104 -3.92 -20.09 17.72
C GLY A 104 -3.90 -18.62 18.16
N ALA A 105 -4.61 -18.25 19.23
CA ALA A 105 -4.47 -16.93 19.84
C ALA A 105 -3.13 -16.82 20.59
N GLY A 106 -2.63 -15.59 20.76
CA GLY A 106 -1.43 -15.31 21.55
C GLY A 106 -0.12 -15.66 20.85
N HIS A 107 -0.13 -15.83 19.52
CA HIS A 107 1.09 -15.97 18.72
C HIS A 107 1.52 -14.62 18.15
N ILE A 108 2.64 -14.08 18.62
CA ILE A 108 3.16 -12.76 18.23
C ILE A 108 4.65 -12.90 17.90
N GLY A 109 5.01 -12.74 16.62
CA GLY A 109 6.38 -12.98 16.17
C GLY A 109 6.83 -14.41 16.49
N ASP A 110 7.95 -14.55 17.19
CA ASP A 110 8.51 -15.85 17.61
C ASP A 110 7.98 -16.32 18.99
N TYR A 111 6.99 -15.63 19.56
CA TYR A 111 6.42 -15.95 20.87
C TYR A 111 5.01 -16.54 20.74
N SER A 112 4.68 -17.46 21.64
CA SER A 112 3.34 -18.06 21.77
C SER A 112 2.81 -17.88 23.19
N HIS A 113 1.52 -18.17 23.40
CA HIS A 113 0.85 -18.05 24.70
C HIS A 113 0.92 -16.63 25.29
N CYS A 114 1.03 -15.61 24.43
CA CYS A 114 1.07 -14.21 24.86
C CYS A 114 -0.32 -13.75 25.31
N SER A 115 -0.48 -13.48 26.59
CA SER A 115 -1.63 -12.79 27.15
C SER A 115 -1.22 -11.81 28.24
N TRP A 116 -2.14 -10.91 28.59
CA TRP A 116 -2.03 -10.06 29.78
C TRP A 116 -3.31 -10.19 30.59
N SER A 117 -3.19 -10.24 31.92
CA SER A 117 -4.33 -10.52 32.80
C SER A 117 -4.37 -9.57 33.99
N VAL A 118 -5.59 -9.27 34.46
CA VAL A 118 -5.86 -8.52 35.69
C VAL A 118 -7.10 -9.06 36.37
N SER A 119 -7.10 -9.10 37.70
CA SER A 119 -8.28 -9.47 38.48
C SER A 119 -9.20 -8.27 38.73
N GLY A 120 -10.50 -8.52 38.76
CA GLY A 120 -11.54 -7.55 39.09
C GLY A 120 -12.80 -8.23 39.62
N ILE A 121 -13.88 -7.46 39.72
CA ILE A 121 -15.19 -7.95 40.16
C ILE A 121 -16.17 -7.90 38.98
N GLY A 122 -16.66 -9.06 38.58
CA GLY A 122 -17.81 -9.20 37.70
C GLY A 122 -19.11 -9.02 38.48
N GLN A 123 -20.15 -8.46 37.85
CA GLN A 123 -21.48 -8.33 38.45
C GLN A 123 -22.56 -8.62 37.41
N PHE A 124 -23.52 -9.46 37.79
CA PHE A 124 -24.66 -9.81 36.93
C PHE A 124 -25.89 -10.14 37.78
N LEU A 125 -27.07 -10.13 37.13
CA LEU A 125 -28.35 -10.52 37.72
C LEU A 125 -28.96 -11.59 36.82
N PRO A 126 -28.93 -12.88 37.21
CA PRO A 126 -29.59 -13.92 36.42
C PRO A 126 -31.10 -13.72 36.45
N HIS A 127 -31.73 -13.72 35.28
CA HIS A 127 -33.19 -13.61 35.13
C HIS A 127 -33.85 -14.98 34.96
N GLU A 128 -35.18 -15.02 34.96
CA GLU A 128 -35.94 -16.24 34.68
C GLU A 128 -35.51 -16.85 33.33
N GLY A 129 -35.18 -18.14 33.34
CA GLY A 129 -34.64 -18.88 32.18
C GLY A 129 -33.12 -19.03 32.16
N ALA A 130 -32.37 -18.31 33.01
CA ALA A 130 -30.93 -18.50 33.12
C ALA A 130 -30.57 -19.76 33.93
N SER A 131 -29.49 -20.43 33.53
CA SER A 131 -28.84 -21.51 34.29
C SER A 131 -27.45 -21.06 34.79
N PRO A 132 -27.37 -20.12 35.74
CA PRO A 132 -26.10 -19.53 36.13
C PRO A 132 -25.18 -20.58 36.76
N ALA A 133 -23.92 -20.62 36.32
CA ALA A 133 -22.90 -21.46 36.95
C ALA A 133 -22.56 -20.99 38.38
N VAL A 134 -22.77 -19.70 38.68
CA VAL A 134 -22.54 -19.07 39.98
C VAL A 134 -23.77 -18.23 40.36
N GLY A 135 -24.31 -18.45 41.56
CA GLY A 135 -25.38 -17.64 42.13
C GLY A 135 -26.80 -18.15 41.89
N SER A 136 -27.80 -17.30 42.13
CA SER A 136 -29.23 -17.63 42.03
C SER A 136 -30.04 -16.61 41.22
N VAL A 137 -31.05 -17.11 40.49
CA VAL A 137 -31.99 -16.26 39.73
C VAL A 137 -32.67 -15.24 40.65
N GLY A 138 -32.72 -13.99 40.18
CA GLY A 138 -33.35 -12.87 40.90
C GLY A 138 -32.46 -12.19 41.94
N THR A 139 -31.19 -12.62 42.09
CA THR A 139 -30.23 -12.01 43.01
C THR A 139 -29.03 -11.43 42.26
N VAL A 140 -28.58 -10.23 42.64
CA VAL A 140 -27.37 -9.65 42.07
C VAL A 140 -26.16 -10.39 42.64
N GLU A 141 -25.37 -10.98 41.75
CA GLU A 141 -24.17 -11.72 42.09
C GLU A 141 -22.94 -10.85 41.82
N ARG A 142 -21.91 -11.01 42.66
CA ARG A 142 -20.60 -10.35 42.49
C ARG A 142 -19.53 -11.40 42.66
N VAL A 143 -18.68 -11.56 41.65
CA VAL A 143 -17.71 -12.68 41.55
C VAL A 143 -16.32 -12.13 41.28
N ASP A 144 -15.30 -12.73 41.89
CA ASP A 144 -13.90 -12.50 41.53
C ASP A 144 -13.63 -13.10 40.14
N GLU A 145 -13.34 -12.22 39.18
CA GLU A 145 -13.05 -12.61 37.80
C GLU A 145 -11.67 -12.12 37.38
N ASP A 146 -11.03 -12.88 36.50
CA ASP A 146 -9.88 -12.42 35.75
C ASP A 146 -10.35 -11.92 34.38
N ARG A 147 -9.93 -10.70 34.04
CA ARG A 147 -9.94 -10.19 32.67
C ARG A 147 -8.59 -10.52 32.06
N PHE A 148 -8.57 -11.42 31.08
CA PHE A 148 -7.37 -11.66 30.29
C PHE A 148 -7.57 -11.20 28.85
N GLU A 149 -6.47 -10.77 28.27
CA GLU A 149 -6.45 -10.19 26.93
C GLU A 149 -5.43 -10.90 26.06
N VAL A 150 -5.82 -11.23 24.83
CA VAL A 150 -4.99 -11.96 23.86
C VAL A 150 -5.15 -11.39 22.46
N ILE A 151 -4.10 -11.45 21.64
CA ILE A 151 -4.15 -11.06 20.23
C ILE A 151 -4.32 -12.30 19.37
N ALA A 152 -5.19 -12.26 18.36
CA ALA A 152 -5.40 -13.35 17.42
C ALA A 152 -5.63 -12.81 16.00
N PRO A 153 -5.21 -13.53 14.94
CA PRO A 153 -5.59 -13.16 13.59
C PRO A 153 -7.11 -13.15 13.39
N ALA A 154 -7.64 -12.11 12.73
CA ALA A 154 -9.08 -11.95 12.49
C ALA A 154 -9.68 -13.15 11.72
N ARG A 155 -8.89 -13.80 10.87
CA ARG A 155 -9.29 -15.01 10.12
C ARG A 155 -9.59 -16.23 10.99
N ILE A 156 -9.07 -16.30 12.23
CA ILE A 156 -9.33 -17.41 13.16
C ILE A 156 -10.40 -17.07 14.20
N ARG A 157 -11.13 -15.96 14.04
CA ARG A 157 -12.12 -15.47 15.01
C ARG A 157 -13.14 -16.53 15.41
N GLY A 158 -13.63 -17.31 14.44
CA GLY A 158 -14.56 -18.41 14.69
C GLY A 158 -13.97 -19.54 15.53
N ALA A 159 -12.70 -19.88 15.32
CA ALA A 159 -12.01 -20.93 16.07
C ALA A 159 -11.76 -20.50 17.52
N VAL A 160 -11.28 -19.26 17.73
CA VAL A 160 -11.06 -18.69 19.06
C VAL A 160 -12.39 -18.59 19.83
N LEU A 161 -13.46 -18.13 19.20
CA LEU A 161 -14.79 -18.06 19.81
C LEU A 161 -15.29 -19.43 20.28
N ALA A 162 -15.17 -20.44 19.42
CA ALA A 162 -15.61 -21.80 19.73
C ALA A 162 -14.80 -22.41 20.89
N ALA A 163 -13.47 -22.26 20.87
CA ALA A 163 -12.59 -22.75 21.91
C ALA A 163 -12.83 -22.07 23.26
N MET A 164 -12.97 -20.73 23.27
CA MET A 164 -13.31 -19.97 24.47
C MET A 164 -14.64 -20.45 25.05
N ARG A 165 -15.72 -20.50 24.25
CA ARG A 165 -17.05 -20.92 24.73
C ARG A 165 -17.06 -22.36 25.26
N ALA A 166 -16.34 -23.27 24.62
CA ALA A 166 -16.28 -24.66 25.05
C ALA A 166 -15.56 -24.86 26.40
N ALA A 167 -14.56 -24.01 26.69
CA ALA A 167 -13.79 -24.07 27.94
C ALA A 167 -14.37 -23.19 29.06
N HIS A 168 -15.23 -22.22 28.73
CA HIS A 168 -15.76 -21.26 29.68
C HIS A 168 -16.85 -21.89 30.57
N PRO A 169 -16.87 -21.63 31.89
CA PRO A 169 -17.86 -22.22 32.80
C PRO A 169 -19.27 -21.63 32.61
N TYR A 170 -19.37 -20.40 32.12
CA TYR A 170 -20.67 -19.75 31.87
C TYR A 170 -21.27 -20.18 30.53
N GLU A 171 -22.58 -20.36 30.50
CA GLU A 171 -23.37 -20.59 29.29
C GLU A 171 -23.25 -19.42 28.30
N GLU A 172 -23.25 -18.18 28.82
CA GLU A 172 -23.07 -16.95 28.06
C GLU A 172 -21.85 -16.17 28.60
N PRO A 173 -20.62 -16.45 28.11
CA PRO A 173 -19.42 -15.73 28.52
C PRO A 173 -19.44 -14.27 28.03
N ALA A 174 -19.01 -13.35 28.89
CA ALA A 174 -18.74 -11.96 28.49
C ALA A 174 -17.35 -11.84 27.84
N PHE A 175 -17.28 -11.24 26.66
CA PHE A 175 -16.02 -10.94 25.97
C PHE A 175 -16.20 -9.79 24.98
N ASP A 176 -15.09 -9.12 24.65
CA ASP A 176 -15.01 -8.06 23.66
C ASP A 176 -14.00 -8.44 22.56
N ILE A 177 -14.25 -7.99 21.33
CA ILE A 177 -13.32 -8.11 20.20
C ILE A 177 -13.07 -6.71 19.65
N PHE A 178 -11.83 -6.24 19.79
CA PHE A 178 -11.38 -4.97 19.21
C PHE A 178 -10.53 -5.24 17.97
N ALA A 179 -10.96 -4.75 16.81
CA ALA A 179 -10.13 -4.79 15.61
C ALA A 179 -8.89 -3.90 15.81
N LEU A 180 -7.71 -4.48 15.62
CA LEU A 180 -6.45 -3.74 15.70
C LEU A 180 -6.07 -3.24 14.31
N LEU A 181 -6.02 -1.92 14.17
CA LEU A 181 -5.46 -1.31 12.98
C LEU A 181 -3.93 -1.36 13.08
N PRO A 182 -3.22 -1.77 12.01
CA PRO A 182 -1.78 -1.68 11.99
C PRO A 182 -1.33 -0.22 12.07
N PRO A 183 -0.10 0.06 12.55
CA PRO A 183 0.47 1.39 12.46
C PRO A 183 0.53 1.84 10.98
N PRO A 184 0.57 3.16 10.71
CA PRO A 184 0.78 3.66 9.36
C PRO A 184 2.00 3.00 8.73
N ALA A 185 1.80 2.42 7.54
CA ALA A 185 2.87 1.81 6.77
C ALA A 185 3.42 2.83 5.76
N ASP A 186 4.69 2.66 5.38
CA ASP A 186 5.33 3.45 4.32
C ASP A 186 4.85 3.07 2.91
N THR A 187 3.76 2.31 2.80
CA THR A 187 3.17 1.84 1.54
C THR A 187 1.90 2.60 1.19
N GLY A 188 1.75 2.93 -0.09
CA GLY A 188 0.58 3.60 -0.64
C GLY A 188 0.92 4.45 -1.85
N LEU A 189 -0.10 5.07 -2.42
CA LEU A 189 0.01 5.82 -3.66
C LEU A 189 0.60 7.20 -3.41
N GLY A 190 1.42 7.65 -4.35
CA GLY A 190 2.08 8.95 -4.30
C GLY A 190 3.06 9.14 -3.14
N ARG A 191 3.85 10.21 -3.22
CA ARG A 191 4.73 10.67 -2.14
C ARG A 191 4.57 12.16 -1.92
N ILE A 192 4.86 12.59 -0.70
CA ILE A 192 5.10 13.98 -0.37
C ILE A 192 6.57 14.10 0.03
N GLY A 193 7.24 15.12 -0.51
CA GLY A 193 8.63 15.38 -0.17
C GLY A 193 8.99 16.85 -0.25
N THR A 194 10.18 17.16 0.28
CA THR A 194 10.75 18.50 0.32
C THR A 194 11.90 18.67 -0.65
N LEU A 195 12.00 19.86 -1.22
CA LEU A 195 13.20 20.37 -1.85
C LEU A 195 14.18 20.86 -0.78
N ALA A 196 15.48 20.78 -1.08
CA ALA A 196 16.52 21.31 -0.20
C ALA A 196 16.42 22.83 -0.03
N GLU A 197 16.07 23.55 -1.11
CA GLU A 197 15.88 25.00 -1.11
C GLU A 197 14.60 25.34 -1.88
N PRO A 198 13.75 26.26 -1.39
CA PRO A 198 12.57 26.71 -2.12
C PRO A 198 12.93 27.37 -3.45
N GLU A 199 12.16 27.10 -4.50
CA GLU A 199 12.32 27.74 -5.81
C GLU A 199 10.98 28.14 -6.44
N PRO A 200 10.93 29.13 -7.36
CA PRO A 200 9.68 29.49 -8.04
C PRO A 200 9.13 28.34 -8.89
N LEU A 201 7.80 28.23 -9.02
CA LEU A 201 7.13 27.17 -9.78
C LEU A 201 7.70 27.02 -11.20
N ARG A 202 8.00 28.13 -11.89
CA ARG A 202 8.63 28.06 -13.23
C ARG A 202 9.96 27.31 -13.22
N ALA A 203 10.79 27.52 -12.20
CA ALA A 203 12.09 26.87 -12.07
C ALA A 203 11.91 25.38 -11.80
N PHE A 204 10.94 25.05 -10.95
CA PHE A 204 10.58 23.66 -10.69
C PHE A 204 10.04 22.94 -11.94
N VAL A 205 9.24 23.60 -12.79
CA VAL A 205 8.81 23.04 -14.09
C VAL A 205 10.01 22.73 -14.99
N PHE A 206 11.01 23.62 -15.05
CA PHE A 206 12.25 23.34 -15.80
C PHE A 206 13.03 22.17 -15.19
N ARG A 207 13.10 22.07 -13.86
CA ARG A 207 13.71 20.93 -13.17
C ARG A 207 13.02 19.63 -13.55
N VAL A 208 11.69 19.58 -13.52
CA VAL A 208 10.91 18.39 -13.94
C VAL A 208 11.22 18.02 -15.40
N CYS A 209 11.27 19.00 -16.30
CA CYS A 209 11.60 18.77 -17.71
C CYS A 209 13.03 18.24 -17.93
N ALA A 210 13.99 18.72 -17.14
CA ALA A 210 15.39 18.28 -17.21
C ALA A 210 15.63 16.91 -16.56
N ALA A 211 14.90 16.59 -15.50
CA ALA A 211 15.05 15.36 -14.73
C ALA A 211 14.40 14.14 -15.39
N LEU A 212 13.30 14.33 -16.12
CA LEU A 212 12.53 13.24 -16.70
C LEU A 212 12.93 12.95 -18.15
N PRO A 213 12.72 11.70 -18.63
CA PRO A 213 12.94 11.35 -20.02
C PRO A 213 12.18 12.25 -20.99
N GLN A 214 12.85 12.65 -22.08
CA GLN A 214 12.27 13.53 -23.10
C GLN A 214 11.14 12.82 -23.88
N THR A 215 9.99 13.47 -23.96
CA THR A 215 8.78 12.99 -24.65
C THR A 215 8.20 14.07 -25.55
N SER A 216 7.36 13.67 -26.51
CA SER A 216 6.67 14.63 -27.38
C SER A 216 5.55 15.39 -26.65
N TRP A 217 5.11 14.89 -25.48
CA TRP A 217 4.17 15.56 -24.59
C TRP A 217 4.78 16.77 -23.89
N GLY A 218 6.07 16.69 -23.54
CA GLY A 218 6.76 17.69 -22.72
C GLY A 218 6.25 17.72 -21.28
N VAL A 219 6.35 18.90 -20.66
CA VAL A 219 5.84 19.18 -19.31
C VAL A 219 4.85 20.33 -19.40
N ARG A 220 3.65 20.15 -18.84
CA ARG A 220 2.60 21.17 -18.77
C ARG A 220 2.38 21.54 -17.32
N ALA A 221 2.12 22.82 -17.04
CA ALA A 221 1.90 23.26 -15.66
C ALA A 221 0.74 24.25 -15.56
N ALA A 222 0.07 24.27 -14.40
CA ALA A 222 -0.98 25.21 -14.06
C ALA A 222 -0.77 25.73 -12.63
N GLY A 223 -0.66 27.05 -12.47
CA GLY A 223 -0.36 27.71 -11.20
C GLY A 223 0.29 29.07 -11.43
N ASP A 224 0.59 29.78 -10.35
CA ASP A 224 1.35 31.03 -10.40
C ASP A 224 2.85 30.71 -10.63
N PRO A 225 3.46 31.15 -11.75
CA PRO A 225 4.87 30.89 -12.06
C PRO A 225 5.88 31.42 -11.03
N ASP A 226 5.48 32.41 -10.22
CA ASP A 226 6.29 33.05 -9.18
C ASP A 226 6.05 32.47 -7.78
N ALA A 227 5.03 31.63 -7.59
CA ALA A 227 4.79 30.98 -6.30
C ALA A 227 5.97 30.08 -5.91
N LEU A 228 6.35 30.13 -4.64
CA LEU A 228 7.44 29.31 -4.11
C LEU A 228 6.99 27.86 -3.92
N VAL A 229 7.84 26.95 -4.37
CA VAL A 229 7.72 25.51 -4.20
C VAL A 229 8.83 25.04 -3.27
N SER A 230 8.46 24.42 -2.16
CA SER A 230 9.38 23.74 -1.24
C SER A 230 8.90 22.32 -0.90
N ARG A 231 7.59 22.09 -0.86
CA ARG A 231 6.93 20.80 -0.68
C ARG A 231 6.16 20.40 -1.91
N VAL A 232 6.37 19.16 -2.32
CA VAL A 232 5.89 18.61 -3.58
C VAL A 232 5.20 17.28 -3.32
N ALA A 233 3.98 17.16 -3.81
CA ALA A 233 3.31 15.88 -3.96
C ALA A 233 3.66 15.29 -5.33
N VAL A 234 3.92 13.99 -5.41
CA VAL A 234 4.18 13.28 -6.67
C VAL A 234 3.36 11.99 -6.75
N CYS A 235 2.89 11.65 -7.94
CA CYS A 235 2.33 10.34 -8.24
C CYS A 235 2.70 9.95 -9.67
N GLY A 236 3.45 8.86 -9.83
CA GLY A 236 3.69 8.28 -11.16
C GLY A 236 2.39 7.82 -11.81
N GLY A 237 2.34 7.86 -13.14
CA GLY A 237 1.16 7.46 -13.91
C GLY A 237 -0.04 8.40 -13.73
N ALA A 238 -1.24 7.85 -13.93
CA ALA A 238 -2.49 8.62 -13.92
C ALA A 238 -2.93 8.97 -12.49
N GLY A 239 -2.61 10.18 -12.02
CA GLY A 239 -2.86 10.61 -10.64
C GLY A 239 -4.09 11.48 -10.42
N ASP A 240 -5.04 11.50 -11.37
CA ASP A 240 -6.28 12.28 -11.33
C ASP A 240 -7.10 12.01 -10.04
N SER A 241 -7.12 10.77 -9.56
CA SER A 241 -7.84 10.37 -8.34
C SER A 241 -7.22 10.90 -7.06
N LEU A 242 -5.95 11.31 -7.08
CA LEU A 242 -5.22 11.80 -5.90
C LEU A 242 -5.26 13.34 -5.78
N LEU A 243 -5.97 14.05 -6.65
CA LEU A 243 -6.08 15.52 -6.60
C LEU A 243 -6.61 16.01 -5.24
N SER A 244 -7.62 15.35 -4.68
CA SER A 244 -8.17 15.70 -3.37
C SER A 244 -7.20 15.38 -2.23
N ALA A 245 -6.50 14.24 -2.30
CA ALA A 245 -5.48 13.88 -1.32
C ALA A 245 -4.33 14.88 -1.33
N ALA A 246 -3.83 15.27 -2.51
CA ALA A 246 -2.77 16.26 -2.66
C ALA A 246 -3.19 17.64 -2.12
N ALA A 247 -4.44 18.07 -2.40
CA ALA A 247 -4.97 19.34 -1.88
C ALA A 247 -5.18 19.36 -0.36
N ALA A 248 -5.34 18.19 0.28
CA ALA A 248 -5.47 18.09 1.74
C ALA A 248 -4.12 18.21 2.48
N THR A 249 -3.02 18.29 1.73
CA THR A 249 -1.67 18.45 2.28
C THR A 249 -1.22 19.90 2.20
N ASP A 250 -0.07 20.20 2.80
CA ASP A 250 0.64 21.47 2.66
C ASP A 250 1.64 21.49 1.47
N ALA A 251 1.52 20.56 0.51
CA ALA A 251 2.28 20.64 -0.74
C ALA A 251 1.87 21.89 -1.55
N GLN A 252 2.82 22.49 -2.27
CA GLN A 252 2.54 23.65 -3.15
C GLN A 252 2.37 23.26 -4.61
N VAL A 253 2.87 22.08 -5.01
CA VAL A 253 2.71 21.55 -6.35
C VAL A 253 2.49 20.04 -6.33
N TYR A 254 1.68 19.55 -7.26
CA TYR A 254 1.44 18.14 -7.51
C TYR A 254 1.93 17.75 -8.90
N VAL A 255 2.87 16.80 -8.97
CA VAL A 255 3.44 16.27 -10.21
C VAL A 255 2.84 14.90 -10.51
N THR A 256 2.16 14.76 -11.64
CA THR A 256 1.60 13.49 -12.09
C THR A 256 1.43 13.45 -13.61
N ALA A 257 0.77 12.44 -14.15
CA ALA A 257 0.41 12.32 -15.55
C ALA A 257 -1.09 12.14 -15.77
N ASP A 258 -1.50 12.22 -17.04
CA ASP A 258 -2.86 11.97 -17.52
C ASP A 258 -3.95 12.81 -16.83
N LEU A 259 -3.62 14.06 -16.47
CA LEU A 259 -4.60 14.96 -15.90
C LEU A 259 -5.65 15.32 -16.95
N ARG A 260 -6.92 15.02 -16.65
CA ARG A 260 -8.03 15.38 -17.53
C ARG A 260 -8.39 16.85 -17.35
N HIS A 261 -8.85 17.48 -18.42
CA HIS A 261 -9.12 18.92 -18.44
C HIS A 261 -10.10 19.37 -17.35
N HIS A 262 -11.26 18.73 -17.23
CA HIS A 262 -12.28 19.15 -16.25
C HIS A 262 -11.84 18.95 -14.79
N PRO A 263 -11.31 17.78 -14.37
CA PRO A 263 -10.76 17.63 -13.02
C PRO A 263 -9.65 18.63 -12.69
N ALA A 264 -8.74 18.90 -13.62
CA ALA A 264 -7.67 19.88 -13.41
C ALA A 264 -8.21 21.32 -13.28
N ASP A 265 -9.16 21.74 -14.13
CA ASP A 265 -9.79 23.06 -14.04
C ASP A 265 -10.55 23.24 -12.71
N GLU A 266 -11.36 22.25 -12.35
CA GLU A 266 -12.11 22.27 -11.09
C GLU A 266 -11.17 22.34 -9.88
N HIS A 267 -10.11 21.54 -9.87
CA HIS A 267 -9.10 21.57 -8.83
C HIS A 267 -8.43 22.94 -8.72
N ARG A 268 -8.02 23.55 -9.85
CA ARG A 268 -7.36 24.87 -9.85
C ARG A 268 -8.27 26.01 -9.39
N ARG A 269 -9.59 25.86 -9.48
CA ARG A 269 -10.58 26.81 -8.92
C ARG A 269 -10.79 26.62 -7.42
N ALA A 270 -10.67 25.39 -6.93
CA ALA A 270 -10.92 25.03 -5.54
C ALA A 270 -9.66 25.10 -4.64
N SER A 271 -8.47 24.97 -5.22
CA SER A 271 -7.19 24.85 -4.51
C SER A 271 -6.12 25.76 -5.12
N ASN A 272 -5.18 26.21 -4.28
CA ASN A 272 -3.97 26.92 -4.73
C ASN A 272 -2.82 25.97 -5.10
N LEU A 273 -2.98 24.67 -4.90
CA LEU A 273 -2.01 23.65 -5.30
C LEU A 273 -1.77 23.73 -6.81
N ALA A 274 -0.52 23.98 -7.19
CA ALA A 274 -0.11 23.98 -8.59
C ALA A 274 -0.12 22.55 -9.14
N LEU A 275 -0.37 22.41 -10.43
CA LEU A 275 -0.37 21.11 -11.12
C LEU A 275 0.76 21.08 -12.13
N ILE A 276 1.49 19.97 -12.19
CA ILE A 276 2.44 19.64 -13.26
C ILE A 276 2.03 18.29 -13.85
N ASP A 277 1.73 18.31 -15.14
CA ASP A 277 1.37 17.16 -15.94
C ASP A 277 2.52 16.79 -16.88
N VAL A 278 3.06 15.59 -16.70
CA VAL A 278 4.12 15.02 -17.51
C VAL A 278 3.61 13.81 -18.29
N ALA A 279 4.39 13.31 -19.27
CA ALA A 279 4.02 12.08 -19.95
C ALA A 279 3.96 10.91 -18.95
N HIS A 280 2.91 10.10 -19.05
CA HIS A 280 2.70 8.91 -18.21
C HIS A 280 3.98 8.06 -18.13
N TRP A 281 4.48 7.62 -19.29
CA TRP A 281 5.71 6.84 -19.38
C TRP A 281 6.92 7.53 -18.72
N ALA A 282 7.07 8.85 -18.85
CA ALA A 282 8.21 9.58 -18.30
C ALA A 282 8.18 9.67 -16.77
N SER A 283 6.98 9.79 -16.18
CA SER A 283 6.82 9.78 -14.71
C SER A 283 7.14 8.42 -14.10
N GLU A 284 6.95 7.36 -14.88
CA GLU A 284 7.01 5.97 -14.46
C GLU A 284 8.37 5.32 -14.73
N PHE A 285 9.02 5.71 -15.82
CA PHE A 285 10.30 5.14 -16.27
C PHE A 285 11.42 5.15 -15.21
N PRO A 286 11.59 6.18 -14.36
CA PRO A 286 12.62 6.17 -13.31
C PRO A 286 12.58 4.91 -12.42
N TRP A 287 11.40 4.33 -12.22
CA TRP A 287 11.23 3.10 -11.45
C TRP A 287 12.01 1.92 -12.04
N CYS A 288 12.21 1.86 -13.36
CA CYS A 288 12.92 0.75 -14.00
C CYS A 288 14.35 0.60 -13.48
N GLU A 289 15.08 1.71 -13.28
CA GLU A 289 16.43 1.66 -12.71
C GLU A 289 16.40 1.34 -11.21
N GLN A 290 15.41 1.85 -10.47
CA GLN A 290 15.22 1.50 -9.06
C GLN A 290 14.98 0.00 -8.89
N ALA A 291 14.05 -0.58 -9.65
CA ALA A 291 13.75 -2.01 -9.64
C ALA A 291 14.98 -2.84 -10.05
N ALA A 292 15.72 -2.38 -11.05
CA ALA A 292 16.98 -3.01 -11.44
C ALA A 292 18.02 -2.97 -10.32
N GLY A 293 18.11 -1.85 -9.58
CA GLY A 293 18.95 -1.71 -8.39
C GLY A 293 18.61 -2.73 -7.31
N VAL A 294 17.32 -2.90 -6.98
CA VAL A 294 16.85 -3.89 -6.00
C VAL A 294 17.25 -5.31 -6.42
N LEU A 295 17.03 -5.68 -7.68
CA LEU A 295 17.40 -7.01 -8.20
C LEU A 295 18.91 -7.23 -8.19
N ARG A 296 19.70 -6.23 -8.64
CA ARG A 296 21.17 -6.29 -8.63
C ARG A 296 21.70 -6.43 -7.21
N ALA A 297 21.15 -5.70 -6.25
CA ALA A 297 21.55 -5.78 -4.84
C ALA A 297 21.25 -7.17 -4.24
N ARG A 298 20.09 -7.75 -4.57
CA ARG A 298 19.66 -9.06 -4.03
C ARG A 298 20.41 -10.24 -4.66
N PHE A 299 20.63 -10.21 -5.96
CA PHE A 299 21.11 -11.37 -6.73
C PHE A 299 22.54 -11.21 -7.25
N GLY A 300 23.09 -9.99 -7.29
CA GLY A 300 24.44 -9.73 -7.76
C GLY A 300 24.71 -10.34 -9.14
N ALA A 301 25.86 -10.98 -9.31
CA ALA A 301 26.27 -11.60 -10.57
C ALA A 301 25.43 -12.84 -10.96
N SER A 302 24.63 -13.39 -10.04
CA SER A 302 23.79 -14.57 -10.34
C SER A 302 22.61 -14.23 -11.26
N LEU A 303 22.22 -12.95 -11.34
CA LEU A 303 21.16 -12.47 -12.20
C LEU A 303 21.62 -11.22 -12.97
N PRO A 304 22.02 -11.34 -14.25
CA PRO A 304 22.30 -10.17 -15.08
C PRO A 304 21.03 -9.33 -15.31
N VAL A 305 21.02 -8.08 -14.86
CA VAL A 305 19.86 -7.17 -14.96
C VAL A 305 20.14 -6.02 -15.92
N ARG A 306 19.24 -5.83 -16.90
CA ARG A 306 19.27 -4.72 -17.86
C ARG A 306 17.95 -3.97 -17.85
N VAL A 307 18.02 -2.64 -17.90
CA VAL A 307 16.84 -1.79 -18.14
C VAL A 307 16.65 -1.60 -19.63
N CYS A 308 15.39 -1.65 -20.08
CA CYS A 308 15.05 -1.39 -21.47
C CYS A 308 15.15 0.11 -21.75
N THR A 309 15.97 0.51 -22.72
CA THR A 309 16.13 1.93 -23.11
C THR A 309 15.21 2.35 -24.25
N ILE A 310 14.35 1.44 -24.73
CA ILE A 310 13.38 1.75 -25.78
C ILE A 310 12.27 2.58 -25.16
N ARG A 311 12.04 3.79 -25.69
CA ARG A 311 10.89 4.61 -25.31
C ARG A 311 9.61 3.95 -25.79
N THR A 312 8.72 3.63 -24.85
CA THR A 312 7.41 3.03 -25.13
C THR A 312 6.25 4.02 -24.93
N ASP A 313 6.55 5.30 -24.77
CA ASP A 313 5.56 6.38 -24.81
C ASP A 313 4.78 6.32 -26.15
N PRO A 314 3.45 6.15 -26.13
CA PRO A 314 2.65 6.09 -27.35
C PRO A 314 2.62 7.42 -28.10
N TRP A 315 2.89 8.54 -27.42
CA TRP A 315 2.92 9.88 -28.01
C TRP A 315 4.29 10.17 -28.63
N ASN A 316 4.46 9.78 -29.89
CA ASN A 316 5.75 9.89 -30.58
C ASN A 316 5.85 11.03 -31.61
N MET A 317 4.82 11.85 -31.74
CA MET A 317 4.78 13.02 -32.63
C MET A 317 4.36 14.25 -31.82
N GLY A 318 5.07 15.35 -31.97
CA GLY A 318 4.77 16.62 -31.31
C GLY A 318 5.49 17.78 -32.02
N ARG A 319 5.02 19.01 -31.82
CA ARG A 319 5.67 20.23 -32.33
C ARG A 319 6.28 20.97 -31.14
N HIS A 320 7.59 20.95 -31.02
CA HIS A 320 8.29 21.87 -30.13
C HIS A 320 8.36 23.23 -30.84
N GLY A 321 7.99 24.30 -30.16
CA GLY A 321 8.17 25.64 -30.69
C GLY A 321 9.66 25.97 -30.68
N ASP A 322 10.26 26.18 -31.86
CA ASP A 322 11.50 26.93 -31.99
C ASP A 322 11.15 28.42 -31.88
N THR A 323 10.99 28.93 -30.67
CA THR A 323 11.03 30.36 -30.33
C THR A 323 11.33 30.55 -28.85
#